data_AF-A0A1Y2MNQ5-F1
#
_entry.id   AF-A0A1Y2MNQ5-F1
#
_cell.length_a   1.000
_cell.length_b   1.000
_cell.length_c   1.000
_cell.angle_alpha   90.00
_cell.angle_beta   90.00
_cell.angle_gamma   90.00
#
_symmetry.space_group_name_H-M   'P 1'
#
loop_
_entity.id
_entity.type
_entity.pdbx_description
1 polymer ?
#
loop_
_entity_poly.entity_id
_entity_poly.type
_entity_poly.pdbx_seq_one_letter_code
_entity_poly.pdbx_strand_id
1 'polypeptide(L)'
;MRPYLRVANVFEDRIDLGDVKSMNFPPETFARFELKPGDVLLNEGQSPEYLGRPAMYRGEPGKYAFTNSLLRFRAGPDVLPEWALLVFRRHMHAGRFVKEVRITTNIAHLSATRFKSVEFPIPTLETQARVVAETTERLREIDRLGTSIDLAARRAEQLRRSLLAEAFAGRLAPQDPRDEPASVLLERIRAERAAQPKSRRSRSTAK
;
A
#
# COMPACT_ATOMS: atom_id res chain seq x y z
N MET A 1 24.41 17.08 -5.69
CA MET A 1 23.19 16.50 -5.09
C MET A 1 23.13 15.01 -5.39
N ARG A 2 22.72 14.17 -4.43
CA ARG A 2 22.60 12.71 -4.56
C ARG A 2 21.24 12.24 -4.06
N PRO A 3 20.59 11.26 -4.72
CA PRO A 3 19.27 10.78 -4.32
C PRO A 3 19.34 9.86 -3.09
N TYR A 4 18.28 9.85 -2.28
CA TYR A 4 18.21 9.03 -1.08
C TYR A 4 16.80 8.48 -0.80
N LEU A 5 16.76 7.30 -0.17
CA LEU A 5 15.54 6.68 0.31
C LEU A 5 15.24 7.06 1.77
N ARG A 6 13.95 7.19 2.06
CA ARG A 6 13.37 7.45 3.39
C ARG A 6 12.19 6.51 3.63
N VAL A 7 11.59 6.53 4.81
CA VAL A 7 10.40 5.72 5.17
C VAL A 7 9.32 5.76 4.09
N ALA A 8 9.06 6.93 3.47
CA ALA A 8 8.07 7.08 2.41
C ALA A 8 8.33 6.24 1.15
N ASN A 9 9.58 5.82 0.93
CA ASN A 9 9.98 5.02 -0.23
C ASN A 9 9.96 3.52 0.05
N VAL A 10 9.85 3.08 1.31
CA VAL A 10 10.00 1.68 1.72
C VAL A 10 8.64 1.12 2.18
N PHE A 11 8.04 0.32 1.31
CA PHE A 11 6.81 -0.45 1.56
C PHE A 11 7.15 -1.91 1.91
N GLU A 12 6.16 -2.74 2.23
CA GLU A 12 6.40 -4.17 2.40
C GLU A 12 6.85 -4.77 1.05
N ASP A 13 8.09 -5.25 1.01
CA ASP A 13 8.75 -5.89 -0.13
C ASP A 13 8.80 -5.05 -1.43
N ARG A 14 8.57 -3.75 -1.32
CA ARG A 14 8.54 -2.84 -2.47
C ARG A 14 9.22 -1.52 -2.15
N ILE A 15 10.12 -1.10 -3.02
CA ILE A 15 10.72 0.24 -2.99
C ILE A 15 10.02 1.10 -4.04
N ASP A 16 9.52 2.26 -3.61
CA ASP A 16 8.94 3.26 -4.49
C ASP A 16 9.94 4.39 -4.78
N LEU A 17 10.21 4.58 -6.06
CA LEU A 17 11.14 5.58 -6.58
C LEU A 17 10.43 6.80 -7.21
N GLY A 18 9.09 6.86 -7.16
CA GLY A 18 8.32 7.97 -7.73
C GLY A 18 8.56 9.32 -7.03
N ASP A 19 8.86 9.31 -5.73
CA ASP A 19 9.15 10.50 -4.91
C ASP A 19 10.48 10.33 -4.16
N VAL A 20 11.59 10.35 -4.91
CA VAL A 20 12.95 10.34 -4.35
C VAL A 20 13.48 11.77 -4.22
N LYS A 21 13.90 12.12 -3.00
CA LYS A 21 14.54 13.41 -2.72
C LYS A 21 16.04 13.32 -2.91
N SER A 22 16.66 14.47 -3.09
CA SER A 22 18.12 14.60 -3.18
C SER A 22 18.65 15.55 -2.13
N MET A 23 19.85 15.26 -1.62
CA MET A 23 20.57 16.15 -0.72
C MET A 23 22.06 16.17 -1.05
N ASN A 24 22.81 17.08 -0.44
CA ASN A 24 24.26 17.08 -0.57
C ASN A 24 24.85 15.97 0.31
N PHE A 25 25.19 14.83 -0.29
CA PHE A 25 25.99 13.81 0.36
C PHE A 25 27.46 14.01 -0.01
N PRO A 26 28.36 14.24 0.97
CA PRO A 26 29.79 14.14 0.74
C PRO A 26 30.13 12.78 0.10
N PRO A 27 31.10 12.70 -0.82
CA PRO A 27 31.42 11.47 -1.56
C PRO A 27 31.67 10.25 -0.65
N GLU A 28 32.40 10.43 0.44
CA GLU A 28 32.70 9.37 1.41
C GLU A 28 31.45 8.86 2.14
N THR A 29 30.61 9.80 2.59
CA THR A 29 29.32 9.49 3.23
C THR A 29 28.41 8.75 2.27
N PHE A 30 28.34 9.19 1.01
CA PHE A 30 27.56 8.52 -0.01
C PHE A 30 28.03 7.08 -0.21
N ALA A 31 29.33 6.84 -0.39
CA ALA A 31 29.88 5.50 -0.59
C ALA A 31 29.56 4.54 0.57
N ARG A 32 29.52 5.05 1.81
CA ARG A 32 29.16 4.26 3.00
C ARG A 32 27.68 3.83 3.01
N PHE A 33 26.79 4.74 2.61
CA PHE A 33 25.35 4.56 2.67
C PHE A 33 24.72 4.15 1.33
N GLU A 34 25.52 4.03 0.26
CA GLU A 34 25.07 3.53 -1.03
C GLU A 34 24.49 2.12 -0.89
N LEU A 35 23.32 1.95 -1.49
CA LEU A 35 22.62 0.67 -1.55
C LEU A 35 23.23 -0.22 -2.63
N LYS A 36 23.29 -1.51 -2.31
CA LYS A 36 23.73 -2.57 -3.21
C LYS A 36 22.60 -3.57 -3.40
N PRO A 37 22.47 -4.19 -4.58
CA PRO A 37 21.51 -5.26 -4.79
C PRO A 37 21.62 -6.32 -3.68
N GLY A 38 20.47 -6.72 -3.12
CA GLY A 38 20.39 -7.63 -1.97
C GLY A 38 20.45 -6.95 -0.60
N ASP A 39 20.65 -5.63 -0.53
CA ASP A 39 20.43 -4.90 0.72
C ASP A 39 18.95 -4.94 1.11
N VAL A 40 18.66 -5.30 2.35
CA VAL A 40 17.30 -5.26 2.90
C VAL A 40 17.18 -4.06 3.82
N LEU A 41 16.28 -3.15 3.45
CA LEU A 41 15.96 -1.96 4.22
C LEU A 41 14.84 -2.27 5.21
N LEU A 42 14.91 -1.71 6.41
CA LEU A 42 13.82 -1.76 7.40
C LEU A 42 13.48 -0.38 7.92
N ASN A 43 12.18 -0.09 8.07
CA ASN A 43 11.73 1.17 8.67
C ASN A 43 12.01 1.19 10.18
N GLU A 44 12.78 2.18 10.65
CA GLU A 44 13.10 2.38 12.08
C GLU A 44 11.89 2.88 12.88
N GLY A 45 10.84 3.38 12.22
CA GLY A 45 9.57 3.68 12.85
C GLY A 45 9.23 5.17 12.90
N GLN A 46 7.92 5.42 12.75
CA GLN A 46 7.23 6.68 12.97
C GLN A 46 5.82 6.39 13.55
N SER A 47 5.16 5.32 13.09
CA SER A 47 3.94 4.77 13.69
C SER A 47 4.04 3.25 13.89
N PRO A 48 3.39 2.68 14.93
CA PRO A 48 3.46 1.24 15.22
C PRO A 48 3.06 0.34 14.03
N GLU A 49 2.15 0.79 13.16
CA GLU A 49 1.67 0.04 11.98
C GLU A 49 2.66 -0.03 10.80
N TYR A 50 3.69 0.83 10.81
CA TYR A 50 4.74 0.89 9.77
C TYR A 50 6.08 0.35 10.24
N LEU A 51 6.17 -0.03 11.52
CA LEU A 51 7.42 -0.40 12.17
C LEU A 51 8.00 -1.69 11.59
N GLY A 52 9.28 -1.65 11.22
CA GLY A 52 10.00 -2.84 10.77
C GLY A 52 9.59 -3.36 9.39
N ARG A 53 8.85 -2.56 8.60
CA ARG A 53 8.53 -2.88 7.20
C ARG A 53 9.82 -3.11 6.41
N PRO A 54 10.03 -4.32 5.88
CA PRO A 54 11.24 -4.62 5.14
C PRO A 54 11.02 -4.51 3.63
N ALA A 55 12.02 -4.01 2.90
CA ALA A 55 12.07 -4.10 1.44
C ALA A 55 13.48 -4.42 0.97
N MET A 56 13.61 -5.30 -0.01
CA MET A 56 14.89 -5.59 -0.64
C MET A 56 15.14 -4.64 -1.81
N TYR A 57 16.32 -4.01 -1.82
CA TYR A 57 16.82 -3.26 -2.96
C TYR A 57 17.32 -4.25 -4.01
N ARG A 58 16.72 -4.20 -5.20
CA ARG A 58 16.94 -5.18 -6.28
C ARG A 58 17.90 -4.66 -7.36
N GLY A 59 18.47 -3.48 -7.16
CA GLY A 59 19.34 -2.83 -8.16
C GLY A 59 18.55 -1.94 -9.10
N GLU A 60 17.53 -1.27 -8.58
CA GLU A 60 16.72 -0.31 -9.29
C GLU A 60 17.60 0.78 -9.93
N PRO A 61 17.25 1.29 -11.13
CA PRO A 61 18.13 2.14 -11.92
C PRO A 61 18.61 3.37 -11.17
N GLY A 62 19.93 3.50 -10.99
CA GLY A 62 20.56 4.62 -10.30
C GLY A 62 21.37 4.18 -9.09
N LYS A 63 21.88 5.17 -8.35
CA LYS A 63 22.63 4.97 -7.10
C LYS A 63 21.93 5.72 -6.00
N TYR A 64 21.42 4.99 -5.01
CA TYR A 64 20.65 5.56 -3.92
C TYR A 64 21.40 5.37 -2.61
N ALA A 65 21.41 6.41 -1.77
CA ALA A 65 21.73 6.28 -0.36
C ALA A 65 20.42 6.13 0.45
N PHE A 66 20.53 6.02 1.76
CA PHE A 66 19.37 6.07 2.66
C PHE A 66 19.65 7.00 3.85
N THR A 67 18.58 7.47 4.48
CA THR A 67 18.63 8.32 5.67
C THR A 67 18.58 7.50 6.96
N ASN A 68 18.88 8.13 8.10
CA ASN A 68 18.74 7.59 9.46
C ASN A 68 17.31 7.17 9.86
N SER A 69 16.35 7.24 8.95
CA SER A 69 14.99 6.72 9.16
C SER A 69 14.84 5.25 8.74
N LEU A 70 15.90 4.67 8.16
CA LEU A 70 15.97 3.31 7.66
C LEU A 70 17.19 2.59 8.21
N LEU A 71 17.02 1.33 8.60
CA LEU A 71 18.11 0.38 8.82
C LEU A 71 18.43 -0.32 7.51
N ARG A 72 19.72 -0.61 7.30
CA ARG A 72 20.17 -1.52 6.26
C ARG A 72 20.70 -2.81 6.88
N PHE A 73 20.11 -3.91 6.51
CA PHE A 73 20.67 -5.24 6.68
C PHE A 73 21.36 -5.67 5.38
N ARG A 74 22.60 -6.16 5.49
CA ARG A 74 23.35 -6.75 4.39
C ARG A 74 23.72 -8.16 4.77
N ALA A 75 23.26 -9.12 3.97
CA ALA A 75 23.49 -10.53 4.24
C ALA A 75 24.98 -10.89 4.16
N GLY A 76 25.39 -11.79 5.07
CA GLY A 76 26.70 -12.45 5.01
C GLY A 76 26.70 -13.63 4.05
N PRO A 77 27.81 -14.37 3.92
CA PRO A 77 27.93 -15.49 2.97
C PRO A 77 26.95 -16.64 3.26
N ASP A 78 26.55 -16.82 4.52
CA ASP A 78 25.66 -17.92 4.94
C ASP A 78 24.17 -17.57 4.86
N VAL A 79 23.82 -16.40 4.31
CA VAL A 79 22.44 -15.89 4.29
C VAL A 79 22.09 -15.39 2.90
N LEU A 80 20.99 -15.89 2.34
CA LEU A 80 20.40 -15.31 1.13
C LEU A 80 19.66 -14.00 1.48
N PRO A 81 19.83 -12.92 0.70
CA PRO A 81 19.06 -11.69 0.87
C PRO A 81 17.55 -11.90 0.94
N GLU A 82 17.03 -12.78 0.09
CA GLU A 82 15.61 -13.15 0.02
C GLU A 82 15.16 -13.87 1.29
N TRP A 83 16.02 -14.70 1.88
CA TRP A 83 15.74 -15.33 3.17
C TRP A 83 15.64 -14.29 4.29
N ALA A 84 16.58 -13.33 4.33
CA ALA A 84 16.54 -12.24 5.29
C ALA A 84 15.25 -11.42 5.17
N LEU A 85 14.84 -11.10 3.94
CA LEU A 85 13.56 -10.45 3.67
C LEU A 85 12.37 -11.25 4.23
N LEU A 86 12.31 -12.56 3.99
CA LEU A 86 11.23 -13.42 4.53
C LEU A 86 11.22 -13.45 6.06
N VAL A 87 12.38 -13.58 6.69
CA VAL A 87 12.51 -13.54 8.16
C VAL A 87 11.98 -12.22 8.72
N PHE A 88 12.36 -11.08 8.13
CA PHE A 88 11.89 -9.79 8.61
C PHE A 88 10.40 -9.56 8.35
N ARG A 89 9.86 -10.04 7.22
CA ARG A 89 8.40 -10.01 6.97
C ARG A 89 7.66 -10.81 8.02
N ARG A 90 8.14 -12.01 8.36
CA ARG A 90 7.56 -12.82 9.45
C ARG A 90 7.58 -12.05 10.78
N HIS A 91 8.72 -11.46 11.14
CA HIS A 91 8.85 -10.71 12.40
C HIS A 91 7.95 -9.49 12.47
N MET A 92 7.78 -8.79 11.35
CA MET A 92 6.83 -7.68 11.22
C MET A 92 5.40 -8.16 11.44
N HIS A 93 4.94 -9.16 10.70
CA HIS A 93 3.57 -9.69 10.80
C HIS A 93 3.28 -10.36 12.15
N ALA A 94 4.27 -10.96 12.79
CA ALA A 94 4.16 -11.54 14.13
C ALA A 94 4.24 -10.49 15.27
N GLY A 95 4.42 -9.20 14.93
CA GLY A 95 4.57 -8.13 15.92
C GLY A 95 5.85 -8.24 16.77
N ARG A 96 6.85 -9.01 16.33
CA ARG A 96 8.10 -9.24 17.08
C ARG A 96 8.89 -7.95 17.28
N PHE A 97 8.93 -7.08 16.27
CA PHE A 97 9.60 -5.79 16.34
C PHE A 97 8.90 -4.83 17.32
N VAL A 98 7.56 -4.88 17.40
CA VAL A 98 6.78 -4.02 18.31
C VAL A 98 7.13 -4.31 19.77
N LYS A 99 7.39 -5.59 20.11
CA LYS A 99 7.83 -6.00 21.46
C LYS A 99 9.19 -5.42 21.86
N GLU A 100 10.03 -5.06 20.89
CA GLU A 100 11.35 -4.48 21.13
C GLU A 100 11.34 -2.95 21.17
N VAL A 101 10.19 -2.28 20.97
CA VAL A 101 10.15 -0.82 20.95
C VAL A 101 9.82 -0.24 22.33
N ARG A 102 10.50 0.86 22.69
CA ARG A 102 10.10 1.72 23.80
C ARG A 102 9.19 2.81 23.24
N ILE A 103 7.92 2.83 23.65
CA ILE A 103 7.03 3.95 23.32
C ILE A 103 7.39 5.07 24.28
N THR A 104 8.07 6.09 23.78
CA THR A 104 8.23 7.37 24.47
C THR A 104 7.62 8.43 23.57
N THR A 105 6.52 9.05 24.02
CA THR A 105 5.85 10.20 23.38
C THR A 105 5.57 10.00 21.88
N ASN A 106 4.57 9.17 21.56
CA ASN A 106 3.96 8.99 20.23
C ASN A 106 4.84 8.47 19.07
N ILE A 107 6.14 8.22 19.26
CA ILE A 107 7.01 7.68 18.20
C ILE A 107 7.59 6.33 18.63
N ALA A 108 7.31 5.32 17.81
CA ALA A 108 7.93 3.99 17.91
C ALA A 108 9.28 4.02 17.17
N HIS A 109 10.38 3.66 17.84
CA HIS A 109 11.72 3.62 17.24
C HIS A 109 12.44 2.28 17.49
N LEU A 110 12.80 1.58 16.42
CA LEU A 110 13.60 0.35 16.41
C LEU A 110 15.04 0.70 16.08
N SER A 111 15.87 0.85 17.11
CA SER A 111 17.30 1.16 16.91
C SER A 111 18.09 -0.07 16.44
N ALA A 112 19.21 0.17 15.74
CA ALA A 112 20.12 -0.88 15.30
C ALA A 112 20.58 -1.82 16.43
N THR A 113 20.76 -1.31 17.66
CA THR A 113 21.15 -2.12 18.82
C THR A 113 20.07 -3.12 19.20
N ARG A 114 18.80 -2.72 19.18
CA ARG A 114 17.67 -3.61 19.49
C ARG A 114 17.37 -4.57 18.34
N PHE A 115 17.61 -4.12 17.11
CA PHE A 115 17.53 -5.00 15.96
C PHE A 115 18.48 -6.20 16.08
N LYS A 116 19.68 -6.00 16.65
CA LYS A 116 20.65 -7.09 16.89
C LYS A 116 20.20 -8.12 17.93
N SER A 117 19.26 -7.81 18.82
CA SER A 117 18.72 -8.78 19.79
C SER A 117 17.52 -9.57 19.24
N VAL A 118 17.03 -9.22 18.04
CA VAL A 118 15.98 -9.99 17.37
C VAL A 118 16.59 -11.30 16.86
N GLU A 119 15.92 -12.42 17.16
CA GLU A 119 16.31 -13.74 16.68
C GLU A 119 16.38 -13.76 15.14
N PHE A 120 17.43 -14.36 14.60
CA PHE A 120 17.61 -14.50 13.16
C PHE A 120 18.02 -15.95 12.84
N PRO A 121 17.11 -16.78 12.30
CA PRO A 121 17.43 -18.17 11.98
C PRO A 121 18.34 -18.24 10.74
N ILE A 122 19.40 -19.03 10.84
CA ILE A 122 20.36 -19.27 9.75
C ILE A 122 20.41 -20.78 9.47
N PRO A 123 19.39 -21.35 8.80
CA PRO A 123 19.47 -22.73 8.33
C PRO A 123 20.45 -22.84 7.16
N THR A 124 20.68 -24.04 6.64
CA THR A 124 21.57 -24.25 5.47
C THR A 124 21.09 -23.43 4.26
N LEU A 125 22.02 -22.99 3.41
CA LEU A 125 21.70 -22.24 2.18
C LEU A 125 20.69 -22.99 1.28
N GLU A 126 20.78 -24.32 1.23
CA GLU A 126 19.82 -25.17 0.51
C GLU A 126 18.40 -25.03 1.08
N THR A 127 18.26 -25.08 2.42
CA THR A 127 16.97 -24.88 3.09
C THR A 127 16.44 -23.48 2.85
N GLN A 128 17.30 -22.46 2.94
CA GLN A 128 16.94 -21.08 2.64
C GLN A 128 16.40 -20.95 1.21
N ALA A 129 17.13 -21.48 0.22
CA ALA A 129 16.76 -21.42 -1.19
C ALA A 129 15.42 -22.13 -1.46
N ARG A 130 15.22 -23.33 -0.90
CA ARG A 130 13.97 -24.09 -1.04
C ARG A 130 12.77 -23.33 -0.49
N VAL A 131 12.88 -22.79 0.73
CA VAL A 131 11.78 -22.05 1.37
C VAL A 131 11.52 -20.73 0.65
N VAL A 132 12.56 -20.03 0.20
CA VAL A 132 12.43 -18.81 -0.59
C VAL A 132 11.67 -19.08 -1.89
N ALA A 133 12.03 -20.14 -2.61
CA ALA A 133 11.38 -20.51 -3.87
C ALA A 133 9.89 -20.83 -3.66
N GLU A 134 9.57 -21.67 -2.68
CA GLU A 134 8.19 -22.04 -2.36
C GLU A 134 7.35 -20.84 -1.92
N THR A 135 7.90 -20.00 -1.05
CA THR A 135 7.20 -18.82 -0.54
C THR A 135 6.97 -17.80 -1.66
N THR A 136 7.96 -17.60 -2.52
CA THR A 136 7.86 -16.70 -3.67
C THR A 136 6.75 -17.12 -4.62
N GLU A 137 6.64 -18.42 -4.92
CA GLU A 137 5.57 -18.90 -5.82
C GLU A 137 4.19 -18.73 -5.20
N ARG A 138 4.02 -19.08 -3.92
CA ARG A 138 2.75 -18.89 -3.20
C ARG A 138 2.34 -17.41 -3.14
N LEU A 139 3.27 -16.51 -2.86
CA LEU A 139 3.00 -15.06 -2.83
C LEU A 139 2.60 -14.53 -4.22
N ARG A 140 3.25 -15.00 -5.28
CA ARG A 140 2.86 -14.65 -6.66
C ARG A 140 1.46 -15.12 -7.01
N GLU A 141 1.07 -16.31 -6.56
CA GLU A 141 -0.29 -16.81 -6.76
C GLU A 141 -1.33 -15.94 -6.05
N ILE A 142 -1.05 -15.54 -4.81
CA ILE A 142 -1.89 -14.60 -4.04
C ILE A 142 -2.03 -13.26 -4.80
N ASP A 143 -0.94 -12.70 -5.32
CA ASP A 143 -0.97 -11.44 -6.06
C ASP A 143 -1.80 -11.55 -7.36
N ARG A 144 -1.71 -12.68 -8.07
CA ARG A 144 -2.53 -12.97 -9.26
C ARG A 144 -4.01 -13.05 -8.91
N LEU A 145 -4.36 -13.74 -7.82
CA LEU A 145 -5.74 -13.83 -7.35
C LEU A 145 -6.29 -12.46 -6.95
N GLY A 146 -5.52 -11.67 -6.21
CA GLY A 146 -5.89 -10.30 -5.85
C GLY A 146 -6.21 -9.44 -7.08
N THR A 147 -5.32 -9.47 -8.09
CA THR A 147 -5.53 -8.75 -9.35
C THR A 147 -6.80 -9.21 -10.08
N SER A 148 -7.07 -10.52 -10.08
CA SER A 148 -8.28 -11.08 -10.70
C SER A 148 -9.56 -10.63 -9.97
N ILE A 149 -9.54 -10.59 -8.65
CA ILE A 149 -10.67 -10.13 -7.81
C ILE A 149 -10.95 -8.65 -8.10
N ASP A 150 -9.91 -7.80 -8.13
CA ASP A 150 -10.07 -6.38 -8.42
C ASP A 150 -10.68 -6.13 -9.81
N LEU A 151 -10.24 -6.89 -10.81
CA LEU A 151 -10.79 -6.80 -12.16
C LEU A 151 -12.25 -7.25 -12.20
N ALA A 152 -12.59 -8.35 -11.52
CA ALA A 152 -13.97 -8.83 -11.42
C ALA A 152 -14.88 -7.81 -10.73
N ALA A 153 -14.42 -7.19 -9.65
CA ALA A 153 -15.17 -6.15 -8.94
C ALA A 153 -15.46 -4.93 -9.83
N ARG A 154 -14.46 -4.45 -10.59
CA ARG A 154 -14.64 -3.34 -11.55
C ARG A 154 -15.64 -3.69 -12.65
N ARG A 155 -15.58 -4.92 -13.17
CA ARG A 155 -16.54 -5.41 -14.19
C ARG A 155 -17.95 -5.50 -13.64
N ALA A 156 -18.12 -6.01 -12.41
CA ALA A 156 -19.42 -6.09 -11.76
C ALA A 156 -20.05 -4.70 -11.56
N GLU A 157 -19.26 -3.71 -11.13
CA GLU A 157 -19.71 -2.32 -10.99
C GLU A 157 -20.12 -1.71 -12.33
N GLN A 158 -19.32 -1.93 -13.38
CA GLN A 158 -19.66 -1.48 -14.74
C GLN A 158 -20.95 -2.14 -15.25
N LEU A 159 -21.08 -3.46 -15.11
CA LEU A 159 -22.29 -4.19 -15.51
C LEU A 159 -23.52 -3.68 -14.77
N ARG A 160 -23.41 -3.42 -13.45
CA ARG A 160 -24.50 -2.86 -12.66
C ARG A 160 -24.93 -1.50 -13.18
N ARG A 161 -23.98 -0.62 -13.52
CA ARG A 161 -24.29 0.70 -14.11
C ARG A 161 -24.99 0.56 -15.46
N SER A 162 -24.49 -0.31 -16.34
CA SER A 162 -25.12 -0.59 -17.63
C SER A 162 -26.53 -1.15 -17.45
N LEU A 163 -26.71 -2.12 -16.56
CA LEU A 163 -28.03 -2.71 -16.28
C LEU A 163 -29.03 -1.66 -15.78
N LEU A 164 -28.61 -0.79 -14.84
CA LEU A 164 -29.49 0.29 -14.37
C LEU A 164 -29.80 1.30 -15.47
N ALA A 165 -28.83 1.65 -16.32
CA ALA A 165 -29.07 2.54 -17.46
C ALA A 165 -30.08 1.94 -18.46
N GLU A 166 -29.94 0.65 -18.78
CA GLU A 166 -30.88 -0.07 -19.64
C GLU A 166 -32.26 -0.20 -18.99
N ALA A 167 -32.33 -0.43 -17.67
CA ALA A 167 -33.57 -0.49 -16.91
C ALA A 167 -34.32 0.85 -16.95
N PHE A 168 -33.64 1.95 -16.64
CA PHE A 168 -34.25 3.29 -16.65
C PHE A 168 -34.57 3.79 -18.06
N ALA A 169 -33.88 3.30 -19.08
CA ALA A 169 -34.25 3.55 -20.46
C ALA A 169 -35.41 2.68 -20.96
N GLY A 170 -35.95 1.79 -20.11
CA GLY A 170 -37.08 0.94 -20.44
C GLY A 170 -36.74 -0.21 -21.40
N ARG A 171 -35.46 -0.53 -21.61
CA ARG A 171 -35.03 -1.55 -22.57
C ARG A 171 -34.96 -2.97 -22.00
N LEU A 172 -35.06 -3.12 -20.68
CA LEU A 172 -34.97 -4.43 -20.00
C LEU A 172 -36.31 -5.10 -19.70
N ALA A 173 -37.43 -4.41 -19.91
CA ALA A 173 -38.77 -4.96 -19.72
C ALA A 173 -39.66 -4.63 -20.92
N PRO A 174 -40.62 -5.51 -21.29
CA PRO A 174 -41.62 -5.18 -22.30
C PRO A 174 -42.39 -3.91 -21.91
N GLN A 175 -42.54 -2.98 -22.85
CA GLN A 175 -43.33 -1.77 -22.66
C GLN A 175 -44.80 -2.06 -22.98
N ASP A 176 -45.74 -1.73 -22.09
CA ASP A 176 -47.18 -1.76 -22.42
C ASP A 176 -47.52 -0.47 -23.18
N PRO A 177 -48.05 -0.55 -24.42
CA PRO A 177 -48.44 0.63 -25.19
C PRO A 177 -49.51 1.50 -24.52
N ARG A 178 -50.19 0.98 -23.49
CA ARG A 178 -51.21 1.69 -22.72
C ARG A 178 -50.62 2.48 -21.54
N ASP A 179 -49.33 2.30 -21.23
CA ASP A 179 -48.68 3.04 -20.15
C ASP A 179 -48.58 4.54 -20.50
N GLU A 180 -48.86 5.40 -19.53
CA GLU A 180 -48.70 6.85 -19.66
C GLU A 180 -47.22 7.19 -19.92
N PRO A 181 -46.88 7.99 -20.95
CA PRO A 181 -45.51 8.40 -21.18
C PRO A 181 -44.97 9.23 -20.00
N ALA A 182 -43.74 8.96 -19.58
CA ALA A 182 -43.09 9.65 -18.47
C ALA A 182 -43.04 11.19 -18.65
N SER A 183 -43.07 11.69 -19.89
CA SER A 183 -43.16 13.12 -20.19
C SER A 183 -44.43 13.77 -19.65
N VAL A 184 -45.57 13.09 -19.77
CA VAL A 184 -46.88 13.60 -19.32
C VAL A 184 -46.91 13.70 -17.79
N LEU A 185 -46.40 12.68 -17.09
CA LEU A 185 -46.25 12.71 -15.63
C LEU A 185 -45.30 13.83 -15.17
N LEU A 186 -44.18 14.04 -15.87
CA LEU A 186 -43.22 15.11 -15.56
C LEU A 186 -43.82 16.50 -15.74
N GLU A 187 -44.62 16.72 -16.78
CA GLU A 187 -45.36 17.98 -16.97
C GLU A 187 -46.35 18.22 -15.84
N ARG A 188 -47.09 17.19 -15.41
CA ARG A 188 -48.02 17.28 -14.26
C ARG A 188 -47.29 17.64 -12.96
N ILE A 189 -46.18 16.96 -12.65
CA ILE A 189 -45.36 17.23 -11.47
C ILE A 189 -44.80 18.67 -11.50
N ARG A 190 -44.38 19.16 -12.68
CA ARG A 190 -43.88 20.54 -12.84
C ARG A 190 -44.98 21.57 -12.60
N ALA A 191 -46.17 21.34 -13.16
CA ALA A 191 -47.33 22.20 -12.96
C ALA A 191 -47.75 22.23 -11.47
N GLU A 192 -47.81 21.08 -10.81
CA GLU A 192 -48.11 20.97 -9.37
C GLU A 192 -47.05 21.67 -8.51
N ARG A 193 -45.76 21.52 -8.81
CA ARG A 193 -44.68 22.22 -8.08
C ARG A 193 -44.70 23.72 -8.29
N ALA A 194 -45.09 24.19 -9.48
CA ALA A 194 -45.23 25.63 -9.76
C ALA A 194 -46.44 26.23 -9.05
N ALA A 195 -47.51 25.45 -8.89
CA ALA A 195 -48.71 25.85 -8.15
C ALA A 195 -48.56 25.80 -6.62
N GLN A 196 -47.58 25.05 -6.10
CA GLN A 196 -47.30 25.03 -4.67
C GLN A 196 -46.64 26.34 -4.19
N PRO A 197 -47.18 26.99 -3.14
CA PRO A 197 -46.59 28.21 -2.61
C PRO A 197 -45.19 27.92 -2.06
N LYS A 198 -44.19 28.74 -2.44
CA LYS A 198 -42.81 28.62 -1.94
C LYS A 198 -42.81 28.74 -0.41
N SER A 199 -42.51 27.63 0.26
CA SER A 199 -42.22 27.63 1.70
C SER A 199 -41.10 28.64 1.98
N ARG A 200 -41.44 29.68 2.76
CA ARG A 200 -40.47 30.65 3.29
C ARG A 200 -39.57 29.91 4.26
N ARG A 201 -38.36 29.54 3.81
CA ARG A 201 -37.28 29.11 4.70
C ARG A 201 -37.00 30.24 5.70
N SER A 202 -37.46 30.09 6.95
CA SER A 202 -37.06 30.95 8.05
C SER A 202 -35.56 30.75 8.30
N ARG A 203 -34.75 31.78 8.03
CA ARG A 203 -33.36 31.82 8.50
C ARG A 203 -33.40 31.90 10.03
N SER A 204 -33.18 30.77 10.69
CA SER A 204 -32.78 30.74 12.09
C SER A 204 -31.35 31.27 12.16
N THR A 205 -31.20 32.52 12.62
CA THR A 205 -29.94 33.03 13.14
C THR A 205 -29.77 32.48 14.55
N ALA A 206 -28.98 31.42 14.70
CA ALA A 206 -28.48 31.01 16.00
C ALA A 206 -27.31 31.92 16.39
N LYS A 207 -27.35 32.40 17.62
CA LYS A 207 -26.36 33.25 18.29
C LYS A 207 -25.42 32.39 19.12
#